data_AF-A0A7C5H5T1-F1
#
_entry.id   AF-A0A7C5H5T1-F1
#
_cell.length_a   1.000
_cell.length_b   1.000
_cell.length_c   1.000
_cell.angle_alpha   90.00
_cell.angle_beta   90.00
_cell.angle_gamma   90.00
#
_symmetry.space_group_name_H-M   'P 1'
#
loop_
_entity.id
_entity.type
_entity.pdbx_description
1 polymer ?
#
loop_
_entity_poly.entity_id
_entity_poly.type
_entity_poly.pdbx_seq_one_letter_code
_entity_poly.pdbx_strand_id
1 'polypeptide(L)' 'MEEELLKKRIEALDRRLDNIDSVVTALVERVMRQSVTIEVTCPKCGNVVQILLTSNVKSSTKG' A
#
# COMPACT_ATOMS: atom_id res chain seq x y z
N MET A 1 29.30 -22.42 -16.80
CA MET A 1 28.39 -23.13 -15.88
C MET A 1 28.00 -22.29 -14.66
N GLU A 2 28.94 -21.65 -13.95
CA GLU A 2 28.60 -20.82 -12.78
C GLU A 2 27.75 -19.59 -13.11
N GLU A 3 28.01 -18.94 -14.25
CA GLU A 3 27.26 -17.77 -14.71
C GLU A 3 25.78 -18.09 -14.98
N GLU A 4 25.47 -19.26 -15.57
CA GLU A 4 24.09 -19.69 -15.83
C GLU A 4 23.34 -20.01 -14.54
N LEU A 5 24.02 -20.60 -13.55
CA LEU A 5 23.42 -20.88 -12.24
C LEU A 5 23.11 -19.58 -11.49
N LEU A 6 23.99 -18.59 -11.57
CA LEU A 6 23.79 -17.25 -11.04
C LEU A 6 22.62 -16.54 -11.72
N LYS A 7 22.54 -16.57 -13.06
CA LYS A 7 21.41 -16.02 -13.82
C LYS A 7 20.07 -16.61 -13.39
N LYS A 8 19.98 -17.95 -13.27
CA LYS A 8 18.75 -18.62 -12.82
C LYS A 8 18.33 -18.21 -11.40
N ARG A 9 19.30 -18.00 -10.50
CA ARG A 9 19.01 -17.54 -9.13
C ARG A 9 18.52 -16.09 -9.12
N ILE A 10 19.12 -15.23 -9.93
CA ILE A 10 18.71 -13.83 -10.05
C ILE A 10 17.30 -13.75 -10.66
N GLU A 11 17.01 -14.47 -11.73
CA GLU A 11 15.65 -14.53 -12.31
C GLU A 11 14.60 -15.04 -11.32
N ALA A 12 14.96 -16.00 -10.46
CA ALA A 12 14.04 -16.49 -9.43
C ALA A 12 13.78 -15.44 -8.33
N LEU A 13 14.77 -14.60 -8.01
CA LEU A 13 14.60 -13.49 -7.08
C LEU A 13 13.78 -12.36 -7.70
N ASP A 14 14.05 -12.02 -8.95
CA ASP A 14 13.36 -10.98 -9.73
C ASP A 14 11.85 -11.27 -9.80
N ARG A 15 11.48 -12.51 -10.15
CA ARG A 15 10.07 -12.95 -10.15
C ARG A 15 9.40 -12.83 -8.77
N ARG A 16 10.14 -13.02 -7.67
CA ARG A 16 9.58 -12.85 -6.33
C ARG A 16 9.40 -11.38 -5.97
N LEU A 17 10.30 -10.52 -6.44
CA LEU A 17 10.22 -9.08 -6.25
C LEU A 17 9.05 -8.50 -7.06
N ASP A 18 8.86 -8.89 -8.32
CA ASP A 18 7.70 -8.48 -9.14
C ASP A 18 6.35 -8.82 -8.49
N ASN A 19 6.27 -10.01 -7.88
CA ASN A 19 5.08 -10.45 -7.16
C ASN A 19 4.81 -9.60 -5.90
N ILE A 20 5.85 -9.07 -5.26
CA ILE A 20 5.69 -8.15 -4.13
C ILE A 20 5.33 -6.75 -4.64
N ASP A 21 5.97 -6.29 -5.70
CA ASP A 21 5.77 -4.95 -6.26
C ASP A 21 4.33 -4.75 -6.73
N SER A 22 3.73 -5.77 -7.35
CA SER A 22 2.31 -5.77 -7.73
C SER A 22 1.36 -5.70 -6.53
N VAL A 23 1.65 -6.41 -5.43
CA VAL A 23 0.85 -6.34 -4.19
C VAL A 23 0.97 -4.97 -3.53
N VAL A 24 2.18 -4.43 -3.45
CA VAL A 24 2.45 -3.10 -2.87
C VAL A 24 1.76 -2.02 -3.69
N THR A 25 1.90 -2.05 -5.03
CA THR A 25 1.25 -1.12 -5.96
C THR A 25 -0.28 -1.14 -5.79
N ALA A 26 -0.89 -2.31 -5.75
CA ALA A 26 -2.33 -2.45 -5.57
C ALA A 26 -2.81 -1.90 -4.22
N LEU A 27 -1.98 -2.01 -3.17
CA LEU A 27 -2.29 -1.53 -1.82
C LEU A 27 -2.21 0.00 -1.76
N VAL A 28 -1.17 0.59 -2.39
CA VAL A 28 -1.02 2.04 -2.51
C VAL A 28 -2.19 2.65 -3.28
N GLU A 29 -2.52 2.11 -4.46
CA GLU A 29 -3.68 2.59 -5.24
C GLU A 29 -4.98 2.57 -4.44
N ARG A 30 -5.18 1.51 -3.65
CA ARG A 30 -6.41 1.35 -2.85
C ARG A 30 -6.48 2.36 -1.70
N VAL A 31 -5.38 2.60 -0.99
CA VAL A 31 -5.33 3.58 0.10
C VAL A 31 -5.58 4.99 -0.45
N MET A 32 -4.95 5.34 -1.58
CA MET A 32 -5.16 6.64 -2.20
C MET A 32 -6.60 6.83 -2.71
N ARG A 33 -7.26 5.79 -3.21
CA ARG A 33 -8.67 5.87 -3.68
C ARG A 33 -9.70 5.98 -2.55
N GLN A 34 -9.36 5.55 -1.33
CA GLN A 34 -10.31 5.45 -0.21
C GLN A 34 -10.10 6.50 0.88
N SER A 35 -9.16 7.42 0.72
CA SER A 35 -8.95 8.49 1.68
C SER A 35 -10.04 9.56 1.55
N VAL A 36 -10.70 9.90 2.66
CA VAL A 36 -11.68 10.99 2.72
C VAL A 36 -11.15 12.07 3.67
N THR A 37 -11.16 13.32 3.23
CA THR A 37 -10.82 14.45 4.10
C THR A 37 -12.10 15.02 4.68
N ILE A 38 -12.19 15.09 6.01
CA ILE A 38 -13.28 15.74 6.71
C ILE A 38 -12.77 17.08 7.24
N GLU A 39 -13.47 18.16 6.88
CA GLU A 39 -13.25 19.48 7.48
C GLU A 39 -14.34 19.77 8.50
N VAL A 40 -13.92 20.04 9.74
CA VAL A 40 -14.83 20.38 10.83
C VAL A 40 -14.42 21.72 11.41
N THR A 41 -15.33 22.69 11.39
CA THR A 41 -15.12 23.95 12.11
C THR A 41 -15.52 23.76 13.56
N CYS A 42 -14.61 24.01 14.50
CA CYS A 42 -14.92 23.92 15.92
C CYS A 42 -15.89 25.05 16.32
N PRO A 43 -17.10 24.73 16.81
CA PRO A 43 -18.09 25.76 17.15
C PRO A 43 -17.68 26.59 18.38
N LYS A 44 -16.71 26.12 19.19
CA LYS A 44 -16.24 26.81 20.39
C LYS A 44 -15.17 27.87 20.12
N CYS A 45 -14.28 27.65 19.16
CA CYS A 45 -13.14 28.53 18.89
C CYS A 45 -12.97 28.96 17.43
N GLY A 46 -13.82 28.49 16.51
CA GLY A 46 -13.76 28.85 15.09
C GLY A 46 -12.62 28.20 14.31
N ASN A 47 -11.73 27.45 14.97
CA ASN A 47 -10.62 26.77 14.31
C ASN A 47 -11.14 25.67 13.37
N VAL A 48 -10.57 25.60 12.18
CA VAL A 48 -10.82 24.51 11.21
C VAL A 48 -9.91 23.35 11.54
N VAL A 49 -10.50 22.17 11.77
CA VAL A 49 -9.80 20.91 11.97
C VAL A 49 -9.97 20.08 10.71
N GLN A 50 -8.85 19.72 10.07
CA GLN A 50 -8.83 18.78 8.95
C GLN A 50 -8.47 17.38 9.44
N ILE A 51 -9.31 16.40 9.13
CA ILE A 51 -9.13 15.00 9.51
C ILE A 51 -9.01 14.19 8.24
N LEU A 52 -7.84 13.60 8.00
CA LEU A 52 -7.64 12.61 6.94
C LEU A 52 -8.06 11.24 7.45
N LEU A 53 -9.17 10.71 6.92
CA LEU A 53 -9.61 9.35 7.19
C LEU A 53 -9.09 8.41 6.12
N THR A 54 -8.27 7.44 6.52
CA THR A 54 -7.81 6.35 5.67
C THR A 54 -8.36 5.02 6.19
N SER A 55 -9.13 4.30 5.36
CA SER A 55 -9.60 2.95 5.69
C SER A 55 -8.47 1.93 5.51
N ASN A 56 -8.34 0.98 6.44
CA ASN A 56 -7.52 -0.21 6.24
C ASN A 56 -8.43 -1.42 5.96
N VAL A 57 -8.13 -2.19 4.93
CA VAL A 57 -8.77 -3.48 4.71
C VAL A 57 -7.88 -4.52 5.37
N LYS A 58 -8.29 -5.04 6.53
CA LYS A 58 -7.62 -6.19 7.14
C LYS A 58 -7.91 -7.41 6.26
N SER A 59 -6.96 -7.80 5.40
CA SER A 59 -7.07 -9.05 4.64
C SER A 59 -6.91 -10.20 5.63
N SER A 60 -8.01 -10.74 6.12
CA SER A 60 -8.01 -12.00 6.85
C SER A 60 -7.69 -13.11 5.84
N THR A 61 -6.42 -13.50 5.76
CA THR A 61 -6.00 -14.73 5.08
C THR A 61 -6.66 -15.88 5.85
N LYS A 62 -7.76 -16.43 5.33
CA LYS A 62 -8.26 -17.73 5.79
C LYS A 62 -7.26 -18.76 5.29
N GLY A 63 -6.46 -19.29 6.22
CA GLY A 63 -5.63 -20.47 6.00
C GLY A 63 -6.46 -21.73 5.87
#